data_AF-A0A965XYH6-F1
#
_entry.id   AF-A0A965XYH6-F1
#
_cell.length_a   1.000
_cell.length_b   1.000
_cell.length_c   1.000
_cell.angle_alpha   90.00
_cell.angle_beta   90.00
_cell.angle_gamma   90.00
#
_symmetry.space_group_name_H-M   'P 1'
#
loop_
_entity.id
_entity.type
_entity.pdbx_description
1 polymer ?
#
loop_
_entity_poly.entity_id
_entity_poly.type
_entity_poly.pdbx_seq_one_letter_code
_entity_poly.pdbx_strand_id
1 'polypeptide(L)' 'GYADALATKSIGFSFDISPVEAEIAVCKVIRDKYWVGLITGSLDPAVEIPKMMEELEDAGIRDIQAEAQRQFDEWLGK' A
#
# COMPACT_ATOMS: atom_id res chain seq x y z
N GLY A 1 -7.47 30.63 2.40
CA GLY A 1 -6.04 30.81 2.67
C GLY A 1 -5.56 29.57 3.38
N TYR A 2 -4.52 28.92 2.88
CA TYR A 2 -3.91 27.73 3.48
C TYR A 2 -2.98 28.07 4.66
N ALA A 3 -3.27 29.16 5.38
CA ALA A 3 -2.38 29.71 6.40
C ALA A 3 -2.18 28.75 7.59
N ASP A 4 -3.16 27.90 7.88
CA ASP A 4 -3.14 26.91 8.96
C ASP A 4 -3.04 25.46 8.44
N ALA A 5 -2.68 25.27 7.16
CA ALA A 5 -2.55 23.93 6.60
C ALA A 5 -1.28 23.26 7.13
N LEU A 6 -1.47 22.30 8.03
CA LEU A 6 -0.39 21.42 8.50
C LEU A 6 -0.07 20.40 7.41
N ALA A 7 1.10 20.53 6.80
CA ALA A 7 1.60 19.54 5.87
C ALA A 7 1.91 18.21 6.59
N THR A 8 1.62 17.09 5.93
CA THR A 8 1.98 15.77 6.47
C THR A 8 3.50 15.63 6.50
N LYS A 9 4.01 14.87 7.48
CA LYS A 9 5.45 14.56 7.57
C LYS A 9 5.97 13.79 6.36
N SER A 10 5.09 13.27 5.51
CA SER A 10 5.41 12.53 4.28
C SER A 10 5.40 13.38 3.01
N ILE A 11 5.11 14.68 3.10
CA ILE A 11 5.03 15.53 1.92
C ILE A 11 6.40 15.59 1.20
N GLY A 12 6.43 15.23 -0.09
CA GLY A 12 7.66 15.18 -0.88
C GLY A 12 8.43 13.86 -0.85
N PHE A 13 7.99 12.88 -0.05
CA PHE A 13 8.50 11.51 -0.16
C PHE A 13 7.95 10.82 -1.41
N SER A 14 8.83 10.17 -2.16
CA SER A 14 8.48 9.30 -3.29
C SER A 14 9.12 7.94 -3.07
N PHE A 15 8.30 6.90 -3.02
CA PHE A 15 8.77 5.53 -2.87
C PHE A 15 9.41 5.02 -4.16
N ASP A 16 10.63 4.51 -4.07
CA ASP A 16 11.28 3.76 -5.15
C ASP A 16 10.81 2.30 -5.13
N ILE A 17 10.07 1.94 -6.17
CA ILE A 17 9.49 0.60 -6.31
C ILE A 17 10.48 -0.43 -6.85
N SER A 18 11.61 0.01 -7.41
CA SER A 18 12.58 -0.86 -8.10
C SER A 18 13.01 -2.09 -7.28
N PRO A 19 13.20 -2.00 -5.94
CA PRO A 19 13.60 -3.15 -5.13
C PRO A 19 12.50 -4.20 -4.92
N VAL A 20 11.23 -3.84 -5.12
CA VAL A 20 10.05 -4.67 -4.83
C VAL A 20 9.04 -4.67 -5.98
N GLU A 21 9.52 -4.44 -7.21
CA GLU A 21 8.67 -4.27 -8.39
C GLU A 21 7.84 -5.52 -8.69
N ALA A 22 8.42 -6.71 -8.49
CA ALA A 22 7.78 -7.98 -8.73
C ALA A 22 6.61 -8.22 -7.76
N GLU A 23 6.85 -8.00 -6.47
CA GLU A 23 5.85 -8.12 -5.39
C GLU A 23 4.71 -7.13 -5.63
N ILE A 24 5.03 -5.89 -6.03
CA ILE A 24 4.02 -4.87 -6.37
C ILE A 24 3.15 -5.33 -7.54
N ALA A 25 3.74 -5.93 -8.58
CA ALA A 25 3.00 -6.41 -9.73
C ALA A 25 1.98 -7.50 -9.33
N VAL A 26 2.39 -8.45 -8.48
CA VAL A 26 1.52 -9.53 -7.99
C VAL A 26 0.44 -8.97 -7.05
N CYS A 27 0.81 -8.13 -6.08
CA CYS A 27 -0.13 -7.49 -5.16
C CYS A 27 -1.18 -6.64 -5.88
N LYS A 28 -0.80 -5.99 -6.99
CA LYS A 28 -1.72 -5.19 -7.82
C LYS A 28 -2.82 -6.05 -8.45
N VAL A 29 -2.48 -7.24 -8.94
CA VAL A 29 -3.46 -8.17 -9.52
C VAL A 29 -4.47 -8.61 -8.46
N ILE A 30 -3.99 -8.94 -7.25
CA ILE A 30 -4.86 -9.31 -6.12
C ILE A 30 -5.76 -8.14 -5.73
N ARG A 31 -5.20 -6.94 -5.58
CA ARG A 31 -6.00 -5.73 -5.31
C ARG A 31 -7.11 -5.55 -6.36
N ASP A 32 -6.78 -5.64 -7.65
CA ASP A 32 -7.74 -5.39 -8.73
C ASP A 32 -8.87 -6.41 -8.76
N LYS A 33 -8.61 -7.66 -8.35
CA LYS A 33 -9.62 -8.73 -8.17
C LYS A 33 -10.67 -8.37 -7.12
N TYR A 34 -10.27 -7.76 -6.00
CA TYR A 34 -11.16 -7.46 -4.87
C TYR A 34 -11.72 -6.04 -4.89
N TRP A 35 -10.99 -5.08 -5.45
CA TRP A 35 -11.26 -3.64 -5.33
C TRP A 35 -12.65 -3.24 -5.79
N VAL A 36 -13.07 -3.68 -6.98
CA VAL A 36 -14.36 -3.28 -7.56
C VAL A 36 -15.51 -3.77 -6.68
N GLY A 37 -15.45 -5.01 -6.20
CA GLY A 37 -16.52 -5.56 -5.37
C GLY A 37 -16.59 -4.92 -3.97
N LEU A 38 -15.44 -4.56 -3.40
CA LEU A 38 -15.36 -3.89 -2.10
C LEU A 38 -15.83 -2.44 -2.18
N ILE A 39 -15.45 -1.70 -3.23
CA ILE A 39 -15.82 -0.27 -3.37
C ILE A 39 -17.30 -0.09 -3.71
N THR A 40 -17.91 -1.02 -4.46
CA THR A 40 -19.34 -0.96 -4.82
C THR A 40 -20.24 -1.59 -3.75
N GLY A 41 -19.68 -2.23 -2.73
CA GLY A 41 -20.44 -2.96 -1.71
C GLY A 41 -21.05 -4.29 -2.21
N SER A 42 -20.59 -4.80 -3.35
CA SER A 42 -21.02 -6.10 -3.88
C SER A 42 -20.42 -7.29 -3.13
N LEU A 43 -19.29 -7.06 -2.43
CA LEU A 43 -18.61 -8.04 -1.59
C LEU A 43 -18.75 -7.66 -0.12
N ASP A 44 -18.95 -8.66 0.75
CA ASP A 44 -18.95 -8.46 2.20
C ASP A 44 -17.52 -8.22 2.70
N PRO A 45 -17.20 -7.01 3.23
CA PRO A 45 -15.87 -6.71 3.73
C PRO A 45 -15.44 -7.61 4.88
N ALA A 46 -16.37 -8.12 5.70
CA ALA A 46 -16.05 -8.99 6.83
C ALA A 46 -15.49 -10.36 6.39
N VAL A 47 -15.78 -10.77 5.16
CA VAL A 47 -15.35 -12.07 4.60
C VAL A 47 -14.23 -11.90 3.59
N GLU A 48 -14.32 -10.90 2.71
CA GLU A 48 -13.41 -10.77 1.57
C GLU A 48 -12.13 -10.00 1.92
N ILE A 49 -12.14 -9.09 2.90
CA ILE A 49 -10.91 -8.42 3.35
C ILE A 49 -9.92 -9.42 3.97
N PRO A 50 -10.32 -10.33 4.88
CA PRO A 50 -9.39 -11.32 5.42
C PRO A 50 -8.76 -12.21 4.34
N LYS A 51 -9.54 -12.65 3.34
CA LYS A 51 -9.03 -13.45 2.21
C LYS A 51 -8.06 -12.66 1.33
N MET A 52 -8.42 -11.42 1.00
CA MET A 52 -7.54 -10.52 0.25
C MET A 52 -6.23 -10.29 1.00
N MET A 53 -6.28 -10.11 2.33
CA MET A 53 -5.09 -9.92 3.16
C MET A 53 -4.18 -11.14 3.16
N GLU A 54 -4.72 -12.36 3.26
CA GLU A 54 -3.94 -13.60 3.14
C GLU A 54 -3.25 -13.71 1.79
N GLU A 55 -3.98 -13.48 0.68
CA GLU A 55 -3.40 -13.47 -0.67
C GLU A 55 -2.30 -12.40 -0.82
N LEU A 56 -2.49 -11.20 -0.24
CA LEU A 56 -1.50 -10.13 -0.29
C LEU A 56 -0.25 -10.45 0.55
N GLU A 57 -0.41 -11.09 1.71
CA GLU A 57 0.71 -11.54 2.53
C GLU A 57 1.55 -12.60 1.82
N ASP A 58 0.92 -13.60 1.20
CA ASP A 58 1.60 -14.60 0.38
C ASP A 58 2.29 -13.98 -0.85
N ALA A 59 1.76 -12.87 -1.36
CA ALA A 59 2.34 -12.12 -2.49
C ALA A 59 3.48 -11.16 -2.09
N GLY A 60 3.84 -11.07 -0.81
CA GLY A 60 4.96 -10.25 -0.34
C GLY A 60 4.59 -8.81 0.02
N ILE A 61 3.32 -8.50 0.34
CA ILE A 61 2.92 -7.14 0.76
C ILE A 61 3.71 -6.64 1.99
N ARG A 62 4.17 -7.57 2.84
CA ARG A 62 5.00 -7.26 4.02
C ARG A 62 6.41 -6.83 3.62
N ASP A 63 6.96 -7.37 2.55
CA ASP A 63 8.28 -6.97 2.03
C ASP A 63 8.20 -5.57 1.42
N ILE A 64 7.14 -5.27 0.66
CA ILE A 64 6.86 -3.91 0.16
C ILE A 64 6.71 -2.93 1.33
N GLN A 65 6.00 -3.32 2.40
CA GLN A 65 5.82 -2.48 3.59
C GLN A 65 7.16 -2.20 4.30
N ALA A 66 7.99 -3.23 4.47
CA ALA A 66 9.30 -3.08 5.10
C ALA A 66 10.23 -2.17 4.29
N GLU A 67 10.24 -2.32 2.97
CA GLU A 67 11.04 -1.49 2.08
C GLU A 67 10.56 -0.03 2.06
N ALA A 68 9.24 0.19 2.01
CA ALA A 68 8.67 1.53 2.10
C ALA A 68 9.02 2.22 3.43
N GLN A 69 8.98 1.49 4.54
CA GLN A 69 9.38 2.01 5.85
C GLN A 69 10.87 2.36 5.87
N ARG A 70 11.74 1.49 5.34
CA ARG A 70 13.19 1.74 5.25
C ARG A 70 13.50 3.02 4.47
N GLN A 71 12.92 3.18 3.30
CA GLN A 71 13.12 4.38 2.47
C GLN A 71 12.55 5.63 3.12
N PHE A 72 11.41 5.51 3.80
CA PHE A 72 10.79 6.62 4.51
C PHE A 72 11.64 7.08 5.69
N ASP A 73 12.19 6.14 6.47
CA ASP A 73 13.08 6.44 7.59
C ASP A 73 14.40 7.05 7.11
N GLU A 74 14.96 6.57 6.00
CA GLU A 74 16.14 7.19 5.37
C GLU A 74 15.85 8.62 4.90
N TRP A 75 14.67 8.85 4.33
CA TRP A 75 14.26 10.17 3.86
C TRP A 75 14.01 11.14 5.02
N LEU A 76 13.41 10.69 6.13
CA LEU A 76 13.22 11.51 7.34
C LEU A 76 14.51 11.81 8.10
N GLY A 77 15.54 10.97 7.95
CA GLY A 77 16.86 11.18 8.54
C GLY A 77 17.76 12.16 7.78
N LYS A 78 17.33 12.63 6.59
CA LYS A 78 18.02 13.66 5.79
C LYS A 78 17.59 15.06 6.21
#